data_AF-A0AAE0RMQ2-F1
#
_entry.id   AF-A0AAE0RMQ2-F1
#
_cell.length_a   1.000
_cell.length_b   1.000
_cell.length_c   1.000
_cell.angle_alpha   90.00
_cell.angle_beta   90.00
_cell.angle_gamma   90.00
#
_symmetry.space_group_name_H-M   'P 1'
#
loop_
_entity.id
_entity.type
_entity.pdbx_description
1 polymer ?
#
loop_
_entity_poly.entity_id
_entity_poly.type
_entity_poly.pdbx_seq_one_letter_code
_entity_poly.pdbx_strand_id
1 'polypeptide(L)'
;MDPVVCCIVSILLHQFLLWNYQVNAECQIDSFQVQENFDFTKYLGKWYEQKWLAQSYIPQDQLFQDYTHYYVLNPNSSVTIFISGRSPENISMCFHYVALLELTTVPGKFRFTRYWNQSYSDAIDYWVMNTDYDNYAFVYGCEKQNAQGQCTYQDSWVWSRTPTLPARYWALVNNSMQAVCVNYSRYLDTQQKNECTVDCFVQSFQVQPNFNINQYVGKWYEQKWLAQSYIPQDQLFQDYTHYYVLNPNSSVTIFISGRSPENVSMCFHYVALLEQTTVPGKFRFTRYWNQSYSDAIDYWVMNTDYDNYAFIYGCEKRNAQGQCTYQDSWVWSRTPNLPARYWALVNNSMQAVCINYSRYLDTQQKNDCFVQSFQVQPNFNINSYLGKWYVQKWLPQSYISPEELFQDYTHIYVYNNNGSVTAYINGRDSSNLCFSYTMLLETTSTPASVVSDYWVMITDYTGYAVVYGCRERNAWGQCTSPDSWIWSRTPQLKDDKWAIVNATIKNLCLPEAKFVATQQINDCSAKVASSGQVLMHGLALIIALAFLTCGLVACLL
;
A
#
# COMPACT_ATOMS: atom_id res chain seq x y z
N MET A 1 38.68 -42.53 -63.17
CA MET A 1 38.35 -41.12 -62.86
C MET A 1 39.66 -40.37 -62.75
N ASP A 2 39.79 -39.30 -63.52
CA ASP A 2 41.00 -38.48 -63.60
C ASP A 2 41.27 -37.81 -62.24
N PRO A 3 42.48 -37.94 -61.65
CA PRO A 3 42.82 -37.35 -60.34
C PRO A 3 42.52 -35.85 -60.25
N VAL A 4 42.63 -35.15 -61.38
CA VAL A 4 42.38 -33.70 -61.48
C VAL A 4 40.90 -33.38 -61.26
N VAL A 5 40.00 -34.20 -61.78
CA VAL A 5 38.54 -34.03 -61.61
C VAL A 5 38.13 -34.26 -60.17
N CYS A 6 38.76 -35.21 -59.47
CA CYS A 6 38.47 -35.50 -58.06
C CYS A 6 38.91 -34.34 -57.14
N CYS A 7 40.09 -33.75 -57.39
CA CYS A 7 40.55 -32.57 -56.65
C CYS A 7 39.65 -31.34 -56.87
N ILE A 8 39.20 -31.09 -58.10
CA ILE A 8 38.31 -29.96 -58.40
C ILE A 8 36.96 -30.12 -57.69
N VAL A 9 36.39 -31.33 -57.69
CA VAL A 9 35.12 -31.61 -56.99
C VAL A 9 35.26 -31.46 -55.47
N SER A 10 36.38 -31.92 -54.86
CA SER A 10 36.62 -31.73 -53.43
C SER A 10 36.84 -30.27 -53.03
N ILE A 11 37.51 -29.47 -53.88
CA ILE A 11 37.70 -28.03 -53.64
C ILE A 11 36.37 -27.29 -53.74
N LEU A 12 35.55 -27.60 -54.75
CA LEU A 12 34.22 -27.01 -54.91
C LEU A 12 33.29 -27.41 -53.75
N LEU A 13 33.33 -28.66 -53.28
CA LEU A 13 32.59 -29.10 -52.09
C LEU A 13 33.06 -28.40 -50.81
N HIS A 14 34.37 -28.20 -50.61
CA HIS A 14 34.89 -27.46 -49.46
C HIS A 14 34.50 -25.98 -49.52
N GLN A 15 34.57 -25.35 -50.69
CA GLN A 15 34.12 -23.97 -50.88
C GLN A 15 32.61 -23.84 -50.65
N PHE A 16 31.82 -24.80 -51.11
CA PHE A 16 30.37 -24.82 -50.88
C PHE A 16 30.01 -25.04 -49.40
N LEU A 17 30.75 -25.90 -48.69
CA LEU A 17 30.55 -26.14 -47.26
C LEU A 17 30.98 -24.93 -46.40
N LEU A 18 32.08 -24.26 -46.76
CA LEU A 18 32.52 -23.03 -46.10
C LEU A 18 31.55 -21.86 -46.33
N TRP A 19 30.98 -21.76 -47.54
CA TRP A 19 29.97 -20.75 -47.86
C TRP A 19 28.66 -21.01 -47.10
N ASN A 20 28.19 -22.26 -47.04
CA ASN A 20 27.02 -22.63 -46.24
C ASN A 20 27.24 -22.45 -44.73
N TYR A 21 28.47 -22.63 -44.22
CA TYR A 21 28.80 -22.40 -42.81
C TYR A 21 28.83 -20.92 -42.45
N GLN A 22 29.41 -20.06 -43.30
CA GLN A 22 29.40 -18.59 -43.09
C GLN A 22 27.99 -18.01 -43.12
N VAL A 23 27.13 -18.45 -44.06
CA VAL A 23 25.73 -17.99 -44.16
C VAL A 23 24.88 -18.46 -42.97
N ASN A 24 25.17 -19.62 -42.37
CA ASN A 24 24.43 -20.12 -41.19
C ASN A 24 24.87 -19.49 -39.86
N ALA A 25 26.09 -18.95 -39.79
CA ALA A 25 26.61 -18.27 -38.61
C ALA A 25 26.13 -16.80 -38.49
N GLU A 26 25.73 -16.17 -39.60
CA GLU A 26 25.46 -14.73 -39.67
C GLU A 26 24.14 -14.31 -38.97
N CYS A 27 23.19 -15.23 -38.80
CA CYS A 27 21.90 -14.99 -38.15
C CYS A 27 21.77 -15.60 -36.75
N GLN A 28 22.89 -15.94 -36.13
CA GLN A 28 22.92 -16.42 -34.75
C GLN A 28 22.78 -15.24 -33.79
N ILE A 29 21.92 -15.36 -32.78
CA ILE A 29 21.66 -14.22 -31.89
C ILE A 29 22.93 -13.78 -31.16
N ASP A 30 23.77 -14.73 -30.77
CA ASP A 30 25.02 -14.45 -30.05
C ASP A 30 26.05 -13.71 -30.90
N SER A 31 25.93 -13.71 -32.24
CA SER A 31 26.81 -12.91 -33.11
C SER A 31 26.36 -11.46 -33.26
N PHE A 32 25.12 -11.12 -32.90
CA PHE A 32 24.59 -9.78 -33.08
C PHE A 32 25.27 -8.76 -32.16
N GLN A 33 25.73 -7.67 -32.76
CA GLN A 33 26.36 -6.55 -32.06
C GLN A 33 25.30 -5.49 -31.73
N VAL A 34 25.23 -5.11 -30.45
CA VAL A 34 24.41 -3.99 -30.00
C VAL A 34 25.16 -2.67 -30.15
N GLN A 35 24.47 -1.55 -29.93
CA GLN A 35 25.07 -0.22 -30.01
C GLN A 35 26.33 -0.12 -29.15
N GLU A 36 27.45 0.20 -29.80
CA GLU A 36 28.72 0.36 -29.09
C GLU A 36 28.65 1.56 -28.13
N ASN A 37 29.24 1.38 -26.94
CA ASN A 37 29.31 2.39 -25.90
C ASN A 37 27.94 3.03 -25.58
N PHE A 38 26.90 2.19 -25.49
CA PHE A 38 25.53 2.65 -25.29
C PHE A 38 25.39 3.52 -24.04
N ASP A 39 24.96 4.77 -24.24
CA ASP A 39 24.69 5.74 -23.18
C ASP A 39 23.18 5.82 -22.92
N PHE A 40 22.76 5.17 -21.84
CA PHE A 40 21.35 5.11 -21.47
C PHE A 40 20.76 6.50 -21.17
N THR A 41 21.55 7.41 -20.61
CA THR A 41 21.07 8.73 -20.21
C THR A 41 20.65 9.54 -21.43
N LYS A 42 21.39 9.42 -22.54
CA LYS A 42 21.04 10.05 -23.83
C LYS A 42 19.84 9.39 -24.51
N TYR A 43 19.58 8.13 -24.21
CA TYR A 43 18.44 7.39 -24.78
C TYR A 43 17.09 7.74 -24.12
N LEU A 44 17.10 8.33 -22.91
CA LEU A 44 15.90 8.74 -22.17
C LEU A 44 15.01 9.71 -22.96
N GLY A 45 13.77 9.89 -22.48
CA GLY A 45 12.80 10.81 -23.06
C GLY A 45 11.93 10.17 -24.14
N LYS A 46 11.37 10.99 -25.04
CA LYS A 46 10.34 10.57 -25.99
C LYS A 46 10.90 9.92 -27.25
N TRP A 47 10.23 8.89 -27.73
CA TRP A 47 10.45 8.20 -29.00
C TRP A 47 9.10 7.89 -29.68
N TYR A 48 9.04 8.14 -30.98
CA TYR A 48 7.89 7.88 -31.85
C TYR A 48 8.14 6.59 -32.62
N GLU A 49 7.23 5.61 -32.52
CA GLU A 49 7.32 4.39 -33.31
C GLU A 49 7.08 4.71 -34.78
N GLN A 50 7.97 4.26 -35.66
CA GLN A 50 7.87 4.46 -37.10
C GLN A 50 7.46 3.16 -37.80
N LYS A 51 8.10 2.06 -37.41
CA LYS A 51 7.79 0.72 -37.91
C LYS A 51 7.97 -0.30 -36.80
N TRP A 52 7.23 -1.39 -36.88
CA TRP A 52 7.39 -2.54 -36.00
C TRP A 52 7.19 -3.85 -36.76
N LEU A 53 7.84 -4.91 -36.28
CA LEU A 53 7.81 -6.22 -36.91
C LEU A 53 6.54 -6.97 -36.48
N ALA A 54 5.62 -7.21 -37.42
CA ALA A 54 4.38 -7.90 -37.11
C ALA A 54 4.54 -9.42 -37.10
N GLN A 55 3.92 -10.09 -36.14
CA GLN A 55 3.95 -11.55 -36.00
C GLN A 55 3.10 -12.27 -37.06
N SER A 56 2.04 -11.61 -37.51
CA SER A 56 1.15 -12.05 -38.57
C SER A 56 0.73 -10.86 -39.42
N TYR A 57 0.06 -11.12 -40.55
CA TYR A 57 -0.60 -10.07 -41.31
C TYR A 57 -1.68 -9.39 -40.46
N ILE A 58 -1.70 -8.05 -40.49
CA ILE A 58 -2.73 -7.23 -39.84
C ILE A 58 -3.25 -6.23 -40.87
N PRO A 59 -4.58 -6.17 -41.11
CA PRO A 59 -5.19 -5.16 -41.97
C PRO A 59 -4.85 -3.73 -41.55
N GLN A 60 -4.70 -2.84 -42.52
CA GLN A 60 -4.25 -1.46 -42.26
C GLN A 60 -5.21 -0.65 -41.39
N ASP A 61 -6.51 -0.93 -41.48
CA ASP A 61 -7.58 -0.31 -40.67
C ASP A 61 -7.62 -0.81 -39.22
N GLN A 62 -6.87 -1.87 -38.90
CA GLN A 62 -6.73 -2.42 -37.55
C GLN A 62 -5.41 -2.00 -36.86
N LEU A 63 -4.63 -1.11 -37.49
CA LEU A 63 -3.38 -0.65 -36.91
C LEU A 63 -3.60 0.45 -35.88
N PHE A 64 -2.86 0.33 -34.79
CA PHE A 64 -2.68 1.40 -33.81
C PHE A 64 -1.99 2.61 -34.45
N GLN A 65 -2.27 3.80 -33.92
CA GLN A 65 -1.72 5.06 -34.41
C GLN A 65 -1.10 5.85 -33.25
N ASP A 66 -0.25 6.80 -33.58
CA ASP A 66 0.33 7.77 -32.64
C ASP A 66 1.09 7.13 -31.48
N TYR A 67 1.73 5.98 -31.76
CA TYR A 67 2.37 5.17 -30.74
C TYR A 67 3.69 5.78 -30.30
N THR A 68 3.84 6.07 -29.00
CA THR A 68 5.05 6.69 -28.45
C THR A 68 5.48 6.05 -27.15
N HIS A 69 6.79 6.02 -26.93
CA HIS A 69 7.41 5.61 -25.66
C HIS A 69 8.10 6.82 -25.03
N TYR A 70 7.93 7.01 -23.72
CA TYR A 70 8.66 7.97 -22.93
C TYR A 70 9.42 7.26 -21.80
N TYR A 71 10.75 7.25 -21.90
CA TYR A 71 11.63 6.52 -20.99
C TYR A 71 12.05 7.39 -19.81
N VAL A 72 11.89 6.89 -18.60
CA VAL A 72 12.27 7.56 -17.34
C VAL A 72 13.08 6.63 -16.47
N LEU A 73 14.26 7.09 -16.04
CA LEU A 73 15.12 6.35 -15.12
C LEU A 73 14.58 6.44 -13.68
N ASN A 74 14.39 5.30 -13.03
CA ASN A 74 13.96 5.22 -11.64
C ASN A 74 15.17 5.23 -10.68
N PRO A 75 14.98 5.60 -9.39
CA PRO A 75 16.06 5.59 -8.39
C PRO A 75 16.71 4.22 -8.17
N ASN A 76 15.98 3.13 -8.41
CA ASN A 76 16.46 1.75 -8.27
C ASN A 76 17.20 1.23 -9.52
N SER A 77 17.58 2.11 -10.46
CA SER A 77 18.22 1.76 -11.73
C SER A 77 17.38 0.91 -12.70
N SER A 78 16.09 0.70 -12.43
CA SER A 78 15.14 0.23 -13.45
C SER A 78 14.61 1.40 -14.27
N VAL A 79 14.00 1.13 -15.41
CA VAL A 79 13.44 2.17 -16.29
C VAL A 79 11.96 1.94 -16.46
N THR A 80 11.18 2.99 -16.20
CA THR A 80 9.76 3.01 -16.54
C THR A 80 9.59 3.57 -17.94
N ILE A 81 8.82 2.87 -18.76
CA ILE A 81 8.44 3.31 -20.10
C ILE A 81 6.95 3.65 -20.06
N PHE A 82 6.62 4.90 -20.35
CA PHE A 82 5.25 5.34 -20.53
C PHE A 82 4.88 5.23 -21.99
N ILE A 83 3.87 4.42 -22.29
CA ILE A 83 3.44 4.09 -23.63
C ILE A 83 2.11 4.76 -23.88
N SER A 84 1.98 5.48 -24.99
CA SER A 84 0.72 6.04 -25.45
C SER A 84 0.45 5.69 -26.91
N GLY A 85 -0.82 5.65 -27.29
CA GLY A 85 -1.23 5.47 -28.68
C GLY A 85 -2.75 5.52 -28.82
N ARG A 86 -3.25 5.29 -30.03
CA ARG A 86 -4.69 5.25 -30.34
C ARG A 86 -5.08 3.89 -30.92
N SER A 87 -6.16 3.33 -30.39
CA SER A 87 -6.74 2.09 -30.91
C SER A 87 -7.51 2.37 -32.20
N PRO A 88 -7.50 1.45 -33.18
CA PRO A 88 -8.38 1.56 -34.36
C PRO A 88 -9.87 1.66 -33.98
N GLU A 89 -10.27 1.11 -32.83
CA GLU A 89 -11.66 1.13 -32.35
C GLU A 89 -12.09 2.50 -31.79
N ASN A 90 -11.14 3.31 -31.35
CA ASN A 90 -11.41 4.60 -30.71
C ASN A 90 -10.29 5.62 -31.01
N ILE A 91 -10.30 6.14 -32.24
CA ILE A 91 -9.27 7.08 -32.71
C ILE A 91 -9.35 8.47 -32.06
N SER A 92 -10.41 8.79 -31.32
CA SER A 92 -10.53 10.09 -30.64
C SER A 92 -9.85 10.11 -29.28
N MET A 93 -9.53 8.95 -28.69
CA MET A 93 -8.90 8.84 -27.37
C MET A 93 -7.56 8.12 -27.43
N CYS A 94 -6.61 8.57 -26.60
CA CYS A 94 -5.37 7.84 -26.39
C CYS A 94 -5.55 6.80 -25.29
N PHE A 95 -4.99 5.61 -25.48
CA PHE A 95 -4.69 4.71 -24.38
C PHE A 95 -3.30 5.04 -23.82
N HIS A 96 -3.12 4.70 -22.55
CA HIS A 96 -1.85 4.86 -21.85
C HIS A 96 -1.57 3.62 -21.00
N TYR A 97 -0.37 3.06 -21.09
CA TYR A 97 0.07 2.00 -20.19
C TYR A 97 1.57 2.08 -19.93
N VAL A 98 2.07 1.26 -19.01
CA VAL A 98 3.49 1.22 -18.64
C VAL A 98 4.14 -0.10 -19.01
N ALA A 99 5.42 -0.01 -19.32
CA ALA A 99 6.31 -1.15 -19.35
C ALA A 99 7.53 -0.87 -18.47
N LEU A 100 8.18 -1.94 -18.04
CA LEU A 100 9.44 -1.89 -17.32
C LEU A 100 10.56 -2.36 -18.22
N LEU A 101 11.71 -1.71 -18.09
CA LEU A 101 12.92 -2.07 -18.78
C LEU A 101 14.05 -2.23 -17.75
N GLU A 102 14.51 -3.46 -17.60
CA GLU A 102 15.54 -3.87 -16.65
C GLU A 102 16.91 -3.87 -17.32
N LEU A 103 17.88 -3.23 -16.67
CA LEU A 103 19.27 -3.17 -17.14
C LEU A 103 19.93 -4.55 -17.01
N THR A 104 20.67 -4.96 -18.04
CA THR A 104 21.56 -6.12 -17.96
C THR A 104 23.01 -5.68 -17.73
N THR A 105 23.93 -6.63 -17.57
CA THR A 105 25.36 -6.36 -17.47
C THR A 105 25.98 -5.85 -18.77
N VAL A 106 25.27 -5.95 -19.90
CA VAL A 106 25.73 -5.51 -21.22
C VAL A 106 24.98 -4.22 -21.59
N PRO A 107 25.67 -3.07 -21.66
CA PRO A 107 25.04 -1.83 -22.12
C PRO A 107 24.37 -2.02 -23.49
N GLY A 108 23.12 -1.53 -23.60
CA GLY A 108 22.32 -1.70 -24.82
C GLY A 108 21.48 -2.98 -24.88
N LYS A 109 21.69 -3.95 -23.97
CA LYS A 109 20.80 -5.13 -23.82
C LYS A 109 19.94 -4.99 -22.57
N PHE A 110 18.64 -5.15 -22.74
CA PHE A 110 17.65 -4.98 -21.68
C PHE A 110 16.62 -6.11 -21.68
N ARG A 111 15.93 -6.27 -20.54
CA ARG A 111 14.73 -7.12 -20.42
C ARG A 111 13.51 -6.22 -20.31
N PHE A 112 12.58 -6.38 -21.23
CA PHE A 112 11.38 -5.57 -21.36
C PHE A 112 10.14 -6.35 -20.95
N THR A 113 9.38 -5.79 -20.01
CA THR A 113 8.19 -6.42 -19.46
C THR A 113 7.02 -5.46 -19.63
N ARG A 114 6.00 -5.88 -20.39
CA ARG A 114 4.79 -5.07 -20.58
C ARG A 114 3.85 -5.32 -19.41
N TYR A 115 3.19 -4.27 -18.94
CA TYR A 115 2.05 -4.42 -18.04
C TYR A 115 0.77 -4.08 -18.80
N TRP A 116 -0.07 -5.08 -19.01
CA TRP A 116 -1.32 -4.96 -19.76
C TRP A 116 -2.41 -5.78 -19.09
N ASN A 117 -3.65 -5.28 -19.07
CA ASN A 117 -4.79 -5.96 -18.46
C ASN A 117 -4.52 -6.51 -17.04
N GLN A 118 -3.81 -5.72 -16.23
CA GLN A 118 -3.49 -6.06 -14.84
C GLN A 118 -2.59 -7.29 -14.66
N SER A 119 -1.79 -7.64 -15.68
CA SER A 119 -0.80 -8.70 -15.59
C SER A 119 0.49 -8.28 -16.29
N TYR A 120 1.62 -8.72 -15.73
CA TYR A 120 2.91 -8.61 -16.42
C TYR A 120 3.01 -9.70 -17.47
N SER A 121 3.47 -9.34 -18.66
CA SER A 121 3.91 -10.33 -19.65
C SER A 121 5.16 -11.05 -19.17
N ASP A 122 5.51 -12.14 -19.83
CA ASP A 122 6.88 -12.63 -19.75
C ASP A 122 7.84 -11.52 -20.24
N ALA A 123 8.98 -11.41 -19.57
CA ALA A 123 10.02 -10.49 -20.00
C ALA A 123 10.61 -10.97 -21.34
N ILE A 124 10.76 -10.05 -22.28
CA ILE A 124 11.35 -10.30 -23.60
C ILE A 124 12.63 -9.48 -23.76
N ASP A 125 13.46 -9.85 -24.72
CA ASP A 125 14.67 -9.08 -25.00
C ASP A 125 14.34 -7.74 -25.67
N TYR A 126 15.03 -6.68 -25.22
CA TYR A 126 14.97 -5.36 -25.83
C TYR A 126 16.39 -4.85 -26.00
N TRP A 127 16.95 -5.03 -27.19
CA TRP A 127 18.34 -4.73 -27.50
C TRP A 127 18.41 -3.55 -28.46
N VAL A 128 19.08 -2.48 -28.04
CA VAL A 128 19.31 -1.32 -28.88
C VAL A 128 20.48 -1.64 -29.80
N MET A 129 20.16 -1.95 -31.05
CA MET A 129 21.13 -2.40 -32.04
C MET A 129 21.91 -1.23 -32.62
N ASN A 130 21.23 -0.13 -32.90
CA ASN A 130 21.85 1.06 -33.48
C ASN A 130 21.04 2.31 -33.16
N THR A 131 21.70 3.37 -32.68
CA THR A 131 21.07 4.66 -32.40
C THR A 131 22.10 5.77 -32.42
N ASP A 132 21.67 6.95 -32.87
CA ASP A 132 22.42 8.19 -32.69
C ASP A 132 21.89 9.03 -31.53
N TYR A 133 20.96 8.48 -30.73
CA TYR A 133 20.26 9.10 -29.59
C TYR A 133 19.34 10.28 -29.94
N ASP A 134 19.67 11.06 -30.95
CA ASP A 134 19.03 12.33 -31.28
C ASP A 134 18.04 12.24 -32.44
N ASN A 135 18.05 11.16 -33.22
CA ASN A 135 17.18 11.05 -34.39
C ASN A 135 16.49 9.70 -34.52
N TYR A 136 17.22 8.59 -34.39
CA TYR A 136 16.65 7.26 -34.60
C TYR A 136 17.17 6.22 -33.62
N ALA A 137 16.40 5.15 -33.43
CA ALA A 137 16.89 3.93 -32.83
C ALA A 137 16.28 2.71 -33.50
N PHE A 138 17.10 1.71 -33.76
CA PHE A 138 16.67 0.39 -34.17
C PHE A 138 16.81 -0.57 -32.99
N VAL A 139 15.72 -1.26 -32.66
CA VAL A 139 15.63 -2.17 -31.52
C VAL A 139 15.21 -3.55 -31.98
N TYR A 140 15.85 -4.56 -31.43
CA TYR A 140 15.60 -5.96 -31.69
C TYR A 140 15.32 -6.72 -30.39
N GLY A 141 14.44 -7.71 -30.46
CA GLY A 141 14.12 -8.62 -29.39
C GLY A 141 13.94 -10.03 -29.91
N CYS A 142 14.32 -11.01 -29.09
CA CYS A 142 14.01 -12.41 -29.33
C CYS A 142 13.26 -13.01 -28.15
N GLU A 143 12.15 -13.66 -28.41
CA GLU A 143 11.40 -14.40 -27.39
C GLU A 143 11.77 -15.88 -27.37
N LYS A 144 12.15 -16.45 -28.53
CA LYS A 144 12.40 -17.88 -28.67
C LYS A 144 13.46 -18.21 -29.71
N GLN A 145 14.39 -19.09 -29.34
CA GLN A 145 15.48 -19.56 -30.20
C GLN A 145 15.27 -21.02 -30.66
N ASN A 146 15.83 -21.37 -31.82
CA ASN A 146 15.96 -22.77 -32.25
C ASN A 146 17.25 -23.42 -31.73
N ALA A 147 17.41 -24.73 -31.97
CA ALA A 147 18.59 -25.49 -31.54
C ALA A 147 19.91 -25.00 -32.16
N GLN A 148 19.81 -24.26 -33.28
CA GLN A 148 20.97 -23.68 -33.95
C GLN A 148 21.40 -22.36 -33.32
N GLY A 149 20.58 -21.71 -32.47
CA GLY A 149 20.83 -20.39 -31.86
C GLY A 149 20.17 -19.20 -32.57
N GLN A 150 19.33 -19.47 -33.58
CA GLN A 150 18.64 -18.44 -34.36
C GLN A 150 17.31 -18.08 -33.72
N CYS A 151 16.92 -16.81 -33.82
CA CYS A 151 15.62 -16.38 -33.31
C CYS A 151 14.46 -16.83 -34.20
N THR A 152 13.52 -17.56 -33.61
CA THR A 152 12.29 -18.04 -34.25
C THR A 152 11.09 -17.13 -34.00
N TYR A 153 11.13 -16.33 -32.94
CA TYR A 153 10.08 -15.39 -32.60
C TYR A 153 10.72 -14.05 -32.24
N GLN A 154 10.76 -13.17 -33.25
CA GLN A 154 11.50 -11.92 -33.24
C GLN A 154 10.53 -10.76 -33.02
N ASP A 155 10.87 -9.86 -32.12
CA ASP A 155 10.24 -8.55 -32.00
C ASP A 155 11.22 -7.48 -32.49
N SER A 156 10.72 -6.42 -33.12
CA SER A 156 11.60 -5.34 -33.54
C SER A 156 10.85 -4.05 -33.81
N TRP A 157 11.51 -2.93 -33.52
CA TRP A 157 10.95 -1.58 -33.61
C TRP A 157 11.96 -0.60 -34.21
N VAL A 158 11.43 0.33 -35.00
CA VAL A 158 12.13 1.53 -35.47
C VAL A 158 11.54 2.73 -34.76
N TRP A 159 12.39 3.45 -34.04
CA TRP A 159 12.02 4.64 -33.29
C TRP A 159 12.61 5.89 -33.93
N SER A 160 11.91 7.01 -33.77
CA SER A 160 12.35 8.34 -34.19
C SER A 160 12.17 9.35 -33.07
N ARG A 161 13.03 10.38 -32.99
CA ARG A 161 12.83 11.51 -32.07
C ARG A 161 11.75 12.49 -32.54
N THR A 162 11.42 12.45 -33.83
CA THR A 162 10.34 13.26 -34.44
C THR A 162 9.21 12.36 -34.94
N PRO A 163 7.97 12.88 -35.09
CA PRO A 163 6.83 12.09 -35.61
C PRO A 163 7.10 11.37 -36.94
N THR A 164 7.98 11.92 -37.78
CA THR A 164 8.48 11.25 -38.99
C THR A 164 9.99 11.16 -38.95
N LEU A 165 10.55 10.00 -39.31
CA LEU A 165 11.99 9.81 -39.44
C LEU A 165 12.52 10.41 -40.77
N PRO A 166 13.50 11.35 -40.74
CA PRO A 166 14.08 11.89 -41.96
C PRO A 166 14.71 10.83 -42.87
N ALA A 167 14.53 10.99 -44.19
CA ALA A 167 14.97 10.05 -45.24
C ALA A 167 16.42 9.56 -45.08
N ARG A 168 17.33 10.45 -44.66
CA ARG A 168 18.77 10.17 -44.53
C ARG A 168 19.12 9.07 -43.51
N TYR A 169 18.26 8.80 -42.53
CA TYR A 169 18.53 7.81 -41.48
C TYR A 169 18.08 6.39 -41.86
N TRP A 170 17.19 6.25 -42.86
CA TRP A 170 16.68 4.93 -43.26
C TRP A 170 17.77 3.99 -43.78
N ALA A 171 18.83 4.50 -44.40
CA ALA A 171 19.97 3.67 -44.79
C ALA A 171 20.65 3.00 -43.59
N LEU A 172 20.81 3.72 -42.46
CA LEU A 172 21.42 3.19 -41.25
C LEU A 172 20.52 2.15 -40.57
N VAL A 173 19.22 2.44 -40.51
CA VAL A 173 18.20 1.51 -39.99
C VAL A 173 18.15 0.23 -40.83
N ASN A 174 18.10 0.34 -42.16
CA ASN A 174 18.01 -0.80 -43.06
C ASN A 174 19.25 -1.70 -42.99
N ASN A 175 20.45 -1.11 -42.90
CA ASN A 175 21.68 -1.88 -42.68
C ASN A 175 21.63 -2.65 -41.35
N SER A 176 21.12 -2.01 -40.30
CA SER A 176 20.99 -2.65 -38.98
C SER A 176 19.94 -3.77 -38.97
N MET A 177 18.83 -3.61 -39.71
CA MET A 177 17.83 -4.66 -39.91
C MET A 177 18.41 -5.88 -40.63
N GLN A 178 19.19 -5.67 -41.69
CA GLN A 178 19.85 -6.76 -42.42
C GLN A 178 20.82 -7.53 -41.53
N ALA A 179 21.58 -6.82 -40.68
CA ALA A 179 22.55 -7.41 -39.76
C ALA A 179 21.93 -8.35 -38.69
N VAL A 180 20.63 -8.26 -38.44
CA VAL A 180 19.91 -9.12 -37.48
C VAL A 180 18.92 -10.07 -38.14
N CYS A 181 18.95 -10.17 -39.46
CA CYS A 181 18.16 -11.10 -40.26
C CYS A 181 16.63 -11.00 -40.02
N VAL A 182 16.12 -9.80 -39.74
CA VAL A 182 14.66 -9.57 -39.67
C VAL A 182 14.07 -9.52 -41.08
N ASN A 183 12.84 -10.03 -41.24
CA ASN A 183 12.16 -9.97 -42.52
C ASN A 183 11.49 -8.59 -42.70
N TYR A 184 12.11 -7.73 -43.52
CA TYR A 184 11.59 -6.40 -43.84
C TYR A 184 10.15 -6.39 -44.36
N SER A 185 9.71 -7.43 -45.09
CA SER A 185 8.36 -7.48 -45.67
C SER A 185 7.24 -7.62 -44.62
N ARG A 186 7.59 -7.95 -43.37
CA ARG A 186 6.65 -8.08 -42.25
C ARG A 186 6.53 -6.81 -41.42
N TYR A 187 7.31 -5.77 -41.71
CA TYR A 187 7.20 -4.51 -40.98
C TYR A 187 5.94 -3.76 -41.39
N LEU A 188 5.23 -3.28 -40.38
CA LEU A 188 4.08 -2.39 -40.52
C LEU A 188 4.48 -0.98 -40.13
N ASP A 189 3.92 0.01 -40.83
CA ASP A 189 4.12 1.42 -40.55
C ASP A 189 3.18 1.92 -39.46
N THR A 190 3.72 2.63 -38.49
CA THR A 190 2.93 3.32 -37.47
C THR A 190 2.69 4.75 -37.90
N GLN A 191 1.42 5.12 -38.06
CA GLN A 191 1.04 6.47 -38.47
C GLN A 191 1.10 7.42 -37.27
N GLN A 192 1.87 8.51 -37.41
CA GLN A 192 1.97 9.58 -36.42
C GLN A 192 1.23 10.82 -36.96
N LYS A 193 -0.08 10.91 -36.71
CA LYS A 193 -0.97 11.97 -37.19
C LYS A 193 -1.18 13.07 -36.17
N ASN A 194 -1.44 12.71 -34.92
CA ASN A 194 -1.79 13.62 -33.84
C ASN A 194 -0.97 13.26 -32.60
N GLU A 195 -0.38 14.24 -31.93
CA GLU A 195 0.30 13.93 -30.67
C GLU A 195 -0.69 13.35 -29.65
N CYS A 196 -0.39 12.18 -29.10
CA CYS A 196 -1.10 11.65 -27.95
C CYS A 196 -0.62 12.40 -26.70
N THR A 197 -1.24 13.55 -26.45
CA THR A 197 -1.12 14.26 -25.19
C THR A 197 -2.12 13.68 -24.19
N VAL A 198 -1.73 13.61 -22.92
CA VAL A 198 -2.67 13.19 -21.87
C VAL A 198 -3.78 14.25 -21.81
N ASP A 199 -5.01 13.81 -22.02
CA ASP A 199 -6.18 14.66 -21.87
C ASP A 199 -6.49 14.88 -20.38
N CYS A 200 -6.24 16.09 -19.88
CA CYS A 200 -6.43 16.45 -18.48
C CYS A 200 -7.86 16.92 -18.14
N PHE A 201 -8.85 16.73 -19.02
CA PHE A 201 -10.25 16.99 -18.70
C PHE A 201 -10.80 15.90 -17.77
N VAL A 202 -11.34 16.28 -16.61
CA VAL A 202 -11.77 15.32 -15.57
C VAL A 202 -12.80 14.30 -16.08
N GLN A 203 -13.59 14.68 -17.09
CA GLN A 203 -14.58 13.81 -17.72
C GLN A 203 -13.99 12.67 -18.56
N SER A 204 -12.76 12.80 -19.07
CA SER A 204 -12.12 11.78 -19.90
C SER A 204 -11.44 10.68 -19.07
N PHE A 205 -11.21 10.93 -17.78
CA PHE A 205 -10.53 10.00 -16.88
C PHE A 205 -11.33 8.71 -16.69
N GLN A 206 -10.64 7.60 -16.94
CA GLN A 206 -11.16 6.24 -16.78
C GLN A 206 -10.84 5.72 -15.38
N VAL A 207 -11.87 5.29 -14.66
CA VAL A 207 -11.73 4.64 -13.35
C VAL A 207 -11.50 3.14 -13.48
N GLN A 208 -11.21 2.46 -12.37
CA GLN A 208 -10.99 1.02 -12.34
C GLN A 208 -12.12 0.27 -13.06
N PRO A 209 -11.81 -0.49 -14.14
CA PRO A 209 -12.83 -1.22 -14.87
C PRO A 209 -13.43 -2.32 -14.01
N ASN A 210 -14.74 -2.54 -14.14
CA ASN A 210 -15.50 -3.55 -13.40
C ASN A 210 -15.26 -3.48 -11.88
N PHE A 211 -15.22 -2.27 -11.34
CA PHE A 211 -14.93 -2.04 -9.93
C PHE A 211 -15.84 -2.86 -8.99
N ASN A 212 -15.24 -3.68 -8.13
CA ASN A 212 -15.94 -4.50 -7.16
C ASN A 212 -15.74 -3.95 -5.73
N ILE A 213 -16.78 -3.31 -5.21
CA ILE A 213 -16.74 -2.69 -3.88
C ILE A 213 -16.50 -3.69 -2.75
N ASN A 214 -16.99 -4.93 -2.88
CA ASN A 214 -16.85 -5.96 -1.84
C ASN A 214 -15.39 -6.41 -1.69
N GLN A 215 -14.60 -6.35 -2.77
CA GLN A 215 -13.16 -6.61 -2.72
C GLN A 215 -12.37 -5.38 -2.28
N TYR A 216 -12.90 -4.17 -2.49
CA TYR A 216 -12.23 -2.92 -2.12
C TYR A 216 -12.33 -2.59 -0.63
N VAL A 217 -13.41 -2.98 0.05
CA VAL A 217 -13.59 -2.68 1.48
C VAL A 217 -12.53 -3.35 2.38
N GLY A 218 -12.57 -3.03 3.68
CA GLY A 218 -11.59 -3.46 4.65
C GLY A 218 -10.43 -2.47 4.79
N LYS A 219 -9.28 -2.98 5.22
CA LYS A 219 -8.16 -2.15 5.66
C LYS A 219 -7.23 -1.70 4.52
N TRP A 220 -6.79 -0.45 4.59
CA TRP A 220 -5.81 0.16 3.70
C TRP A 220 -4.85 1.07 4.48
N TYR A 221 -3.56 0.98 4.17
CA TYR A 221 -2.50 1.85 4.70
C TYR A 221 -2.17 2.93 3.67
N GLU A 222 -2.16 4.20 4.06
CA GLU A 222 -1.71 5.28 3.19
C GLU A 222 -0.20 5.17 2.96
N GLN A 223 0.21 5.26 1.70
CA GLN A 223 1.62 5.23 1.30
C GLN A 223 2.09 6.62 0.89
N LYS A 224 1.28 7.31 0.09
CA LYS A 224 1.52 8.68 -0.36
C LYS A 224 0.21 9.42 -0.47
N TRP A 225 0.28 10.74 -0.29
CA TRP A 225 -0.85 11.63 -0.53
C TRP A 225 -0.38 12.92 -1.20
N LEU A 226 -1.26 13.54 -1.97
CA LEU A 226 -0.96 14.75 -2.71
C LEU A 226 -1.14 15.97 -1.80
N ALA A 227 -0.04 16.64 -1.46
CA ALA A 227 -0.11 17.82 -0.64
C ALA A 227 -0.50 19.06 -1.46
N GLN A 228 -1.31 19.92 -0.85
CA GLN A 228 -1.77 21.17 -1.47
C GLN A 228 -0.66 22.23 -1.48
N SER A 229 0.24 22.16 -0.51
CA SER A 229 1.42 23.01 -0.36
C SER A 229 2.57 22.20 0.25
N TYR A 230 3.77 22.79 0.28
CA TYR A 230 4.90 22.20 0.97
C TYR A 230 4.62 22.08 2.47
N ILE A 231 4.90 20.91 3.04
CA ILE A 231 4.80 20.63 4.48
C ILE A 231 6.14 20.04 4.95
N PRO A 232 6.77 20.59 5.99
CA PRO A 232 7.96 20.03 6.60
C PRO A 232 7.77 18.58 7.07
N GLN A 233 8.81 17.75 6.94
CA GLN A 233 8.72 16.31 7.24
C GLN A 233 8.37 16.00 8.70
N ASP A 234 8.81 16.84 9.64
CA ASP A 234 8.53 16.74 11.07
C ASP A 234 7.08 17.11 11.44
N GLN A 235 6.33 17.70 10.50
CA GLN A 235 4.92 18.06 10.64
C GLN A 235 3.97 17.08 9.93
N LEU A 236 4.50 15.96 9.42
CA LEU A 236 3.67 14.97 8.75
C LEU A 236 3.00 14.03 9.74
N PHE A 237 1.72 13.78 9.48
CA PHE A 237 0.99 12.69 10.13
C PHE A 237 1.61 11.34 9.73
N GLN A 238 1.54 10.38 10.64
CA GLN A 238 2.10 9.04 10.48
C GLN A 238 1.00 7.99 10.65
N ASP A 239 1.26 6.76 10.22
CA ASP A 239 0.41 5.59 10.46
C ASP A 239 -1.02 5.73 9.94
N TYR A 240 -1.20 6.56 8.92
CA TYR A 240 -2.50 6.90 8.36
C TYR A 240 -3.12 5.66 7.73
N THR A 241 -4.27 5.26 8.24
CA THR A 241 -4.91 3.99 7.93
C THR A 241 -6.40 4.19 7.82
N HIS A 242 -6.99 3.60 6.79
CA HIS A 242 -8.42 3.62 6.54
C HIS A 242 -8.98 2.20 6.66
N TYR A 243 -10.15 2.07 7.29
CA TYR A 243 -10.93 0.84 7.30
C TYR A 243 -12.32 1.11 6.74
N TYR A 244 -12.61 0.55 5.59
CA TYR A 244 -13.83 0.77 4.82
C TYR A 244 -14.87 -0.29 5.17
N VAL A 245 -16.09 0.12 5.50
CA VAL A 245 -17.22 -0.76 5.82
C VAL A 245 -18.39 -0.44 4.91
N LEU A 246 -18.85 -1.43 4.16
CA LEU A 246 -20.03 -1.30 3.30
C LEU A 246 -21.30 -1.38 4.16
N ASN A 247 -22.15 -0.36 4.04
CA ASN A 247 -23.41 -0.27 4.77
C ASN A 247 -24.57 -0.89 3.95
N PRO A 248 -25.69 -1.28 4.61
CA PRO A 248 -26.87 -1.81 3.92
C PRO A 248 -27.49 -0.86 2.89
N ASN A 249 -27.35 0.45 3.07
CA ASN A 249 -27.81 1.47 2.14
C ASN A 249 -26.83 1.73 0.97
N SER A 250 -25.83 0.86 0.80
CA SER A 250 -24.77 0.98 -0.21
C SER A 250 -23.80 2.15 -0.03
N SER A 251 -23.89 2.97 1.02
CA SER A 251 -22.77 3.89 1.35
C SER A 251 -21.62 3.12 1.98
N VAL A 252 -20.43 3.72 2.01
CA VAL A 252 -19.27 3.15 2.72
C VAL A 252 -18.88 4.10 3.84
N THR A 253 -18.84 3.58 5.06
CA THR A 253 -18.24 4.30 6.18
C THR A 253 -16.75 4.02 6.19
N ILE A 254 -15.94 5.07 6.31
CA ILE A 254 -14.49 4.97 6.43
C ILE A 254 -14.11 5.33 7.86
N PHE A 255 -13.43 4.42 8.54
CA PHE A 255 -12.75 4.68 9.79
C PHE A 255 -11.32 5.07 9.53
N ILE A 256 -10.99 6.31 9.86
CA ILE A 256 -9.67 6.86 9.62
C ILE A 256 -8.94 6.95 10.95
N SER A 257 -7.67 6.54 10.95
CA SER A 257 -6.79 6.63 12.10
C SER A 257 -5.39 7.02 11.67
N GLY A 258 -4.65 7.69 12.55
CA GLY A 258 -3.24 8.01 12.34
C GLY A 258 -2.64 8.67 13.57
N ARG A 259 -1.38 9.10 13.49
CA ARG A 259 -0.67 9.83 14.57
C ARG A 259 -0.37 11.26 14.15
N SER A 260 -0.65 12.20 15.05
CA SER A 260 -0.26 13.60 14.86
C SER A 260 1.25 13.77 15.12
N PRO A 261 1.95 14.62 14.35
CA PRO A 261 3.33 14.99 14.66
C PRO A 261 3.48 15.65 16.04
N GLU A 262 2.46 16.37 16.51
CA GLU A 262 2.47 17.09 17.79
C GLU A 262 2.41 16.15 19.00
N ASN A 263 1.80 14.97 18.82
CA ASN A 263 1.67 13.96 19.86
C ASN A 263 1.80 12.56 19.27
N VAL A 264 3.05 12.18 18.96
CA VAL A 264 3.41 10.88 18.40
C VAL A 264 3.04 9.68 19.29
N SER A 265 2.58 9.91 20.52
CA SER A 265 2.15 8.86 21.46
C SER A 265 0.66 8.55 21.41
N MET A 266 -0.16 9.38 20.75
CA MET A 266 -1.61 9.18 20.64
C MET A 266 -2.04 9.11 19.18
N CYS A 267 -2.86 8.11 18.85
CA CYS A 267 -3.57 8.12 17.58
C CYS A 267 -4.79 9.04 17.67
N PHE A 268 -5.09 9.74 16.57
CA PHE A 268 -6.39 10.33 16.36
C PHE A 268 -7.25 9.38 15.55
N HIS A 269 -8.56 9.55 15.65
CA HIS A 269 -9.55 8.80 14.90
C HIS A 269 -10.65 9.74 14.44
N TYR A 270 -11.11 9.56 13.21
CA TYR A 270 -12.31 10.22 12.72
C TYR A 270 -13.00 9.36 11.65
N VAL A 271 -14.17 9.83 11.21
CA VAL A 271 -15.02 9.09 10.28
C VAL A 271 -15.18 9.88 9.00
N ALA A 272 -15.27 9.17 7.88
CA ALA A 272 -15.70 9.74 6.62
C ALA A 272 -16.73 8.84 5.96
N LEU A 273 -17.43 9.37 4.96
CA LEU A 273 -18.42 8.65 4.18
C LEU A 273 -18.04 8.69 2.70
N LEU A 274 -18.23 7.56 2.01
CA LEU A 274 -18.30 7.51 0.56
C LEU A 274 -19.73 7.20 0.13
N GLU A 275 -20.25 8.07 -0.71
CA GLU A 275 -21.53 7.88 -1.39
C GLU A 275 -21.25 7.38 -2.81
N GLN A 276 -21.89 6.28 -3.19
CA GLN A 276 -21.77 5.72 -4.54
C GLN A 276 -22.41 6.65 -5.57
N THR A 277 -21.79 6.74 -6.74
CA THR A 277 -22.41 7.38 -7.91
C THR A 277 -22.98 6.32 -8.86
N THR A 278 -23.55 6.75 -9.99
CA THR A 278 -24.02 5.84 -11.05
C THR A 278 -22.89 5.10 -11.77
N VAL A 279 -21.63 5.53 -11.59
CA VAL A 279 -20.45 4.90 -12.18
C VAL A 279 -19.68 4.15 -11.08
N PRO A 280 -19.59 2.80 -11.14
CA PRO A 280 -18.79 2.04 -10.18
C PRO A 280 -17.36 2.56 -10.10
N GLY A 281 -16.83 2.68 -8.88
CA GLY A 281 -15.50 3.23 -8.63
C GLY A 281 -15.44 4.76 -8.53
N LYS A 282 -16.51 5.49 -8.88
CA LYS A 282 -16.64 6.94 -8.60
C LYS A 282 -17.53 7.16 -7.37
N PHE A 283 -16.99 7.88 -6.39
CA PHE A 283 -17.67 8.21 -5.15
C PHE A 283 -17.63 9.71 -4.86
N ARG A 284 -18.54 10.15 -4.00
CA ARG A 284 -18.48 11.44 -3.31
C ARG A 284 -18.01 11.20 -1.89
N PHE A 285 -16.93 11.86 -1.50
CA PHE A 285 -16.27 11.69 -0.21
C PHE A 285 -16.50 12.89 0.69
N THR A 286 -16.94 12.61 1.90
CA THR A 286 -17.28 13.63 2.90
C THR A 286 -16.58 13.29 4.21
N ARG A 287 -15.81 14.22 4.76
CA ARG A 287 -15.13 14.06 6.06
C ARG A 287 -16.07 14.52 7.17
N TYR A 288 -16.15 13.76 8.26
CA TYR A 288 -16.82 14.20 9.47
C TYR A 288 -15.77 14.64 10.48
N TRP A 289 -15.80 15.93 10.86
CA TRP A 289 -14.86 16.51 11.81
C TRP A 289 -15.56 17.56 12.67
N ASN A 290 -15.28 17.55 13.98
CA ASN A 290 -15.82 18.52 14.94
C ASN A 290 -17.34 18.75 14.83
N GLN A 291 -18.10 17.65 14.77
CA GLN A 291 -19.56 17.63 14.64
C GLN A 291 -20.14 18.21 13.35
N SER A 292 -19.32 18.44 12.31
CA SER A 292 -19.76 18.91 11.01
C SER A 292 -19.19 18.05 9.87
N TYR A 293 -19.94 17.98 8.77
CA TYR A 293 -19.49 17.38 7.52
C TYR A 293 -18.80 18.44 6.65
N SER A 294 -17.70 18.06 6.01
CA SER A 294 -17.07 18.88 4.96
C SER A 294 -17.96 18.96 3.73
N ASP A 295 -17.61 19.85 2.79
CA ASP A 295 -18.11 19.70 1.43
C ASP A 295 -17.67 18.36 0.84
N ALA A 296 -18.55 17.76 0.04
CA ALA A 296 -18.25 16.50 -0.63
C ALA A 296 -17.31 16.74 -1.82
N ILE A 297 -16.24 15.95 -1.90
CA ILE A 297 -15.26 16.00 -2.99
C ILE A 297 -15.28 14.70 -3.80
N ASP A 298 -14.69 14.72 -5.00
CA ASP A 298 -14.57 13.49 -5.79
C ASP A 298 -13.60 12.51 -5.12
N TYR A 299 -13.97 11.23 -5.07
CA TYR A 299 -13.10 10.13 -4.66
C TYR A 299 -13.25 9.01 -5.67
N TRP A 300 -12.30 8.91 -6.60
CA TRP A 300 -12.38 8.00 -7.73
C TRP A 300 -11.28 6.97 -7.62
N VAL A 301 -11.64 5.70 -7.56
CA VAL A 301 -10.69 4.58 -7.58
C VAL A 301 -10.24 4.39 -9.02
N MET A 302 -9.06 4.90 -9.33
CA MET A 302 -8.54 4.92 -10.70
C MET A 302 -7.95 3.58 -11.09
N ASN A 303 -7.22 2.94 -10.17
CA ASN A 303 -6.60 1.65 -10.42
C ASN A 303 -6.35 0.89 -9.11
N THR A 304 -6.69 -0.39 -9.08
CA THR A 304 -6.45 -1.27 -7.94
C THR A 304 -6.49 -2.73 -8.38
N ASP A 305 -5.66 -3.56 -7.76
CA ASP A 305 -5.74 -5.02 -7.84
C ASP A 305 -6.46 -5.63 -6.62
N TYR A 306 -7.06 -4.78 -5.77
CA TYR A 306 -7.77 -5.08 -4.52
C TYR A 306 -6.92 -5.69 -3.40
N ASP A 307 -5.88 -6.45 -3.74
CA ASP A 307 -5.08 -7.24 -2.81
C ASP A 307 -3.78 -6.56 -2.39
N ASN A 308 -3.27 -5.57 -3.15
CA ASN A 308 -1.96 -4.97 -2.87
C ASN A 308 -1.98 -3.45 -2.84
N TYR A 309 -2.62 -2.79 -3.81
CA TYR A 309 -2.61 -1.33 -3.92
C TYR A 309 -3.92 -0.76 -4.43
N ALA A 310 -4.14 0.52 -4.16
CA ALA A 310 -5.15 1.31 -4.84
C ALA A 310 -4.66 2.75 -5.04
N PHE A 311 -4.85 3.29 -6.23
CA PHE A 311 -4.59 4.69 -6.56
C PHE A 311 -5.90 5.44 -6.71
N ILE A 312 -6.05 6.51 -5.92
CA ILE A 312 -7.28 7.29 -5.83
C ILE A 312 -6.98 8.69 -6.32
N TYR A 313 -7.88 9.19 -7.16
CA TYR A 313 -7.91 10.56 -7.62
C TYR A 313 -9.11 11.29 -7.01
N GLY A 314 -8.90 12.53 -6.60
CA GLY A 314 -9.93 13.45 -6.17
C GLY A 314 -9.79 14.80 -6.87
N CYS A 315 -10.92 15.45 -7.08
CA CYS A 315 -10.99 16.79 -7.62
C CYS A 315 -12.01 17.60 -6.82
N GLU A 316 -11.56 18.65 -6.15
CA GLU A 316 -12.44 19.54 -5.40
C GLU A 316 -12.99 20.65 -6.30
N LYS A 317 -12.18 21.14 -7.25
CA LYS A 317 -12.53 22.29 -8.09
C LYS A 317 -12.10 22.11 -9.53
N ARG A 318 -12.99 22.50 -10.46
CA ARG A 318 -12.77 22.46 -11.91
C ARG A 318 -12.79 23.88 -12.51
N ASN A 319 -12.04 24.11 -13.59
CA ASN A 319 -12.13 25.33 -14.40
C ASN A 319 -13.29 25.26 -15.42
N ALA A 320 -13.50 26.34 -16.18
CA ALA A 320 -14.56 26.42 -17.19
C ALA A 320 -14.43 25.37 -18.31
N GLN A 321 -13.21 24.91 -18.56
CA GLN A 321 -12.90 23.88 -19.56
C GLN A 321 -13.06 22.46 -19.01
N GLY A 322 -13.35 22.28 -17.71
CA GLY A 322 -13.54 20.98 -17.07
C GLY A 322 -12.25 20.30 -16.58
N GLN A 323 -11.12 21.01 -16.54
CA GLN A 323 -9.88 20.52 -15.95
C GLN A 323 -9.89 20.76 -14.43
N CYS A 324 -9.23 19.89 -13.68
CA CYS A 324 -9.14 20.05 -12.24
C CYS A 324 -8.08 21.10 -11.86
N THR A 325 -8.48 22.07 -11.04
CA THR A 325 -7.58 23.11 -10.51
C THR A 325 -7.16 22.85 -9.07
N TYR A 326 -7.91 21.99 -8.36
CA TYR A 326 -7.61 21.59 -7.00
C TYR A 326 -7.80 20.08 -6.88
N GLN A 327 -6.67 19.37 -6.98
CA GLN A 327 -6.61 17.91 -7.01
C GLN A 327 -6.30 17.38 -5.61
N ASP A 328 -6.94 16.30 -5.21
CA ASP A 328 -6.48 15.43 -4.13
C ASP A 328 -6.08 14.09 -4.72
N SER A 329 -5.24 13.36 -3.99
CA SER A 329 -4.95 11.99 -4.37
C SER A 329 -4.26 11.24 -3.23
N TRP A 330 -4.52 9.93 -3.21
CA TRP A 330 -3.95 9.00 -2.25
C TRP A 330 -3.49 7.73 -2.95
N VAL A 331 -2.41 7.17 -2.42
CA VAL A 331 -1.94 5.82 -2.74
C VAL A 331 -2.12 4.96 -1.51
N TRP A 332 -2.90 3.91 -1.64
CA TRP A 332 -3.14 2.93 -0.58
C TRP A 332 -2.38 1.64 -0.83
N SER A 333 -2.06 0.93 0.24
CA SER A 333 -1.58 -0.45 0.21
C SER A 333 -2.30 -1.34 1.21
N ARG A 334 -2.44 -2.64 0.92
CA ARG A 334 -2.93 -3.63 1.90
C ARG A 334 -1.90 -3.97 2.97
N THR A 335 -0.64 -3.58 2.76
CA THR A 335 0.46 -3.78 3.72
C THR A 335 1.06 -2.43 4.13
N PRO A 336 1.73 -2.33 5.28
CA PRO A 336 2.37 -1.08 5.70
C PRO A 336 3.35 -0.49 4.69
N ASN A 337 3.99 -1.31 3.86
CA ASN A 337 4.92 -0.87 2.82
C ASN A 337 4.55 -1.49 1.47
N LEU A 338 4.22 -0.66 0.48
CA LEU A 338 3.89 -1.14 -0.85
C LEU A 338 5.12 -1.69 -1.57
N PRO A 339 5.11 -2.96 -2.04
CA PRO A 339 6.24 -3.52 -2.77
C PRO A 339 6.59 -2.73 -4.05
N ALA A 340 7.89 -2.59 -4.33
CA ALA A 340 8.44 -1.78 -5.42
C ALA A 340 7.76 -1.99 -6.79
N ARG A 341 7.40 -3.24 -7.12
CA ARG A 341 6.77 -3.59 -8.40
C ARG A 341 5.45 -2.87 -8.66
N TYR A 342 4.67 -2.56 -7.63
CA TYR A 342 3.35 -1.91 -7.80
C TYR A 342 3.45 -0.41 -8.06
N TRP A 343 4.58 0.22 -7.73
CA TRP A 343 4.76 1.66 -7.95
C TRP A 343 4.74 2.05 -9.43
N ALA A 344 5.17 1.17 -10.33
CA ALA A 344 5.05 1.42 -11.77
C ALA A 344 3.58 1.61 -12.20
N LEU A 345 2.67 0.86 -11.59
CA LEU A 345 1.24 0.86 -11.88
C LEU A 345 0.58 2.14 -11.35
N VAL A 346 0.88 2.46 -10.10
CA VAL A 346 0.45 3.70 -9.45
C VAL A 346 0.92 4.92 -10.24
N ASN A 347 2.20 4.95 -10.63
CA ASN A 347 2.79 6.06 -11.38
C ASN A 347 2.13 6.22 -12.77
N ASN A 348 1.79 5.12 -13.45
CA ASN A 348 1.03 5.15 -14.70
C ASN A 348 -0.31 5.85 -14.51
N SER A 349 -1.06 5.44 -13.49
CA SER A 349 -2.39 6.00 -13.23
C SER A 349 -2.32 7.47 -12.80
N MET A 350 -1.29 7.89 -12.05
CA MET A 350 -1.06 9.30 -11.72
C MET A 350 -0.85 10.18 -12.95
N GLN A 351 -0.09 9.69 -13.93
CA GLN A 351 0.15 10.44 -15.16
C GLN A 351 -1.12 10.56 -16.00
N ALA A 352 -1.93 9.49 -16.08
CA ALA A 352 -3.18 9.47 -16.82
C ALA A 352 -4.22 10.50 -16.32
N VAL A 353 -4.03 11.04 -15.10
CA VAL A 353 -4.91 12.08 -14.50
C VAL A 353 -4.22 13.42 -14.30
N CYS A 354 -3.05 13.63 -14.92
CA CYS A 354 -2.30 14.88 -14.88
C CYS A 354 -2.03 15.41 -13.47
N ILE A 355 -1.70 14.51 -12.52
CA ILE A 355 -1.26 14.94 -11.20
C ILE A 355 0.19 15.43 -11.26
N ASN A 356 0.47 16.53 -10.56
CA ASN A 356 1.84 16.95 -10.31
C ASN A 356 2.50 16.06 -9.25
N TYR A 357 3.34 15.13 -9.71
CA TYR A 357 4.07 14.17 -8.87
C TYR A 357 4.94 14.83 -7.80
N SER A 358 5.49 16.03 -8.07
CA SER A 358 6.43 16.69 -7.16
C SER A 358 5.80 17.14 -5.82
N ARG A 359 4.47 17.06 -5.71
CA ARG A 359 3.73 17.43 -4.49
C ARG A 359 3.36 16.23 -3.61
N TYR A 360 3.67 15.00 -4.03
CA TYR A 360 3.40 13.85 -3.17
C TYR A 360 4.33 13.82 -1.97
N LEU A 361 3.74 13.56 -0.82
CA LEU A 361 4.45 13.31 0.42
C LEU A 361 4.27 11.84 0.80
N ASP A 362 5.34 11.25 1.33
CA ASP A 362 5.34 9.88 1.84
C ASP A 362 4.73 9.82 3.25
N THR A 363 3.81 8.88 3.45
CA THR A 363 3.25 8.59 4.76
C THR A 363 4.04 7.46 5.39
N GLN A 364 4.62 7.73 6.56
CA GLN A 364 5.40 6.73 7.29
C GLN A 364 4.48 5.80 8.07
N GLN A 365 4.59 4.49 7.81
CA GLN A 365 3.87 3.44 8.53
C GLN A 365 4.84 2.74 9.50
N LYS A 366 4.76 3.09 10.78
CA LYS A 366 5.61 2.56 11.85
C LYS A 366 4.86 1.52 12.68
N ASN A 367 3.75 1.92 13.29
CA ASN A 367 2.90 1.07 14.12
C ASN A 367 1.44 1.39 13.84
N ASP A 368 0.62 0.36 13.73
CA ASP A 368 -0.82 0.47 13.44
C ASP A 368 -1.60 1.27 14.50
N CYS A 369 -2.52 2.14 14.05
CA CYS A 369 -3.38 2.97 14.89
C CYS A 369 -4.80 2.44 15.07
N PHE A 370 -5.13 1.31 14.43
CA PHE A 370 -6.48 0.78 14.41
C PHE A 370 -6.69 -0.27 15.52
N VAL A 371 -7.55 0.04 16.49
CA VAL A 371 -7.76 -0.78 17.70
C VAL A 371 -8.20 -2.21 17.38
N GLN A 372 -9.00 -2.42 16.34
CA GLN A 372 -9.51 -3.74 15.97
C GLN A 372 -8.44 -4.65 15.34
N SER A 373 -7.28 -4.13 14.95
CA SER A 373 -6.16 -4.93 14.46
C SER A 373 -5.09 -5.20 15.52
N PHE A 374 -5.30 -4.73 16.76
CA PHE A 374 -4.45 -5.12 17.87
C PHE A 374 -4.51 -6.64 18.07
N GLN A 375 -3.33 -7.25 18.10
CA GLN A 375 -3.22 -8.69 18.34
C GLN A 375 -3.27 -8.94 19.84
N VAL A 376 -4.35 -9.59 20.30
CA VAL A 376 -4.44 -10.08 21.68
C VAL A 376 -3.53 -11.29 21.88
N GLN A 377 -3.22 -11.63 23.14
CA GLN A 377 -2.36 -12.77 23.48
C GLN A 377 -2.86 -14.04 22.77
N PRO A 378 -2.08 -14.62 21.84
CA PRO A 378 -2.49 -15.82 21.14
C PRO A 378 -2.54 -17.02 22.09
N ASN A 379 -3.47 -17.95 21.84
CA ASN A 379 -3.64 -19.19 22.61
C ASN A 379 -3.72 -18.95 24.13
N PHE A 380 -4.48 -17.92 24.54
CA PHE A 380 -4.54 -17.48 25.92
C PHE A 380 -5.00 -18.59 26.88
N ASN A 381 -4.14 -18.97 27.83
CA ASN A 381 -4.47 -19.92 28.88
C ASN A 381 -5.01 -19.20 30.13
N ILE A 382 -6.33 -19.27 30.32
CA ILE A 382 -7.01 -18.65 31.45
C ILE A 382 -6.53 -19.19 32.81
N ASN A 383 -6.30 -20.49 32.94
CA ASN A 383 -5.91 -21.12 34.22
C ASN A 383 -4.54 -20.62 34.70
N SER A 384 -3.60 -20.42 33.77
CA SER A 384 -2.29 -19.83 34.08
C SER A 384 -2.35 -18.33 34.36
N TYR A 385 -3.43 -17.66 33.96
CA TYR A 385 -3.64 -16.23 34.18
C TYR A 385 -4.33 -15.92 35.51
N LEU A 386 -5.13 -16.86 36.04
CA LEU A 386 -5.83 -16.69 37.31
C LEU A 386 -4.89 -16.38 38.49
N GLY A 387 -5.48 -16.02 39.62
CA GLY A 387 -4.78 -15.65 40.83
C GLY A 387 -4.36 -14.19 40.87
N LYS A 388 -3.37 -13.89 41.71
CA LYS A 388 -2.99 -12.53 42.06
C LYS A 388 -2.04 -11.89 41.05
N TRP A 389 -2.30 -10.61 40.76
CA TRP A 389 -1.46 -9.70 40.00
C TRP A 389 -1.30 -8.37 40.76
N TYR A 390 -0.07 -7.86 40.79
CA TYR A 390 0.26 -6.54 41.30
C TYR A 390 0.23 -5.54 40.17
N VAL A 391 -0.56 -4.48 40.31
CA VAL A 391 -0.58 -3.40 39.33
C VAL A 391 0.69 -2.57 39.52
N GLN A 392 1.46 -2.41 38.44
CA GLN A 392 2.73 -1.69 38.43
C GLN A 392 2.53 -0.27 37.94
N LYS A 393 1.78 -0.16 36.84
CA LYS A 393 1.31 1.10 36.27
C LYS A 393 -0.07 0.89 35.67
N TRP A 394 -0.86 1.95 35.58
CA TRP A 394 -2.13 1.93 34.89
C TRP A 394 -2.48 3.29 34.29
N LEU A 395 -3.33 3.29 33.27
CA LEU A 395 -3.80 4.50 32.59
C LEU A 395 -5.17 4.90 33.14
N PRO A 396 -5.27 5.99 33.93
CA PRO A 396 -6.54 6.49 34.43
C PRO A 396 -7.32 7.26 33.36
N GLN A 397 -8.65 7.30 33.50
CA GLN A 397 -9.56 8.02 32.58
C GLN A 397 -9.46 9.54 32.73
N SER A 398 -9.14 10.01 33.93
CA SER A 398 -8.98 11.41 34.27
C SER A 398 -7.66 11.60 34.99
N TYR A 399 -7.22 12.86 35.05
CA TYR A 399 -6.10 13.22 35.91
C TYR A 399 -6.45 12.87 37.37
N ILE A 400 -5.58 12.10 38.01
CA ILE A 400 -5.63 11.80 39.44
C ILE A 400 -4.45 12.51 40.07
N SER A 401 -4.69 13.30 41.12
CA SER A 401 -3.60 13.98 41.80
C SER A 401 -2.66 12.95 42.46
N PRO A 402 -1.34 13.21 42.54
CA PRO A 402 -0.40 12.26 43.16
C PRO A 402 -0.79 11.82 44.58
N GLU A 403 -1.46 12.70 45.33
CA GLU A 403 -1.90 12.48 46.71
C GLU A 403 -3.10 11.52 46.81
N GLU A 404 -3.84 11.33 45.70
CA GLU A 404 -5.02 10.47 45.61
C GLU A 404 -4.73 9.11 44.96
N LEU A 405 -3.48 8.86 44.56
CA LEU A 405 -3.10 7.60 43.93
C LEU A 405 -3.21 6.43 44.91
N PHE A 406 -3.85 5.36 44.44
CA PHE A 406 -3.93 4.13 45.22
C PHE A 406 -2.54 3.50 45.40
N GLN A 407 -2.33 2.93 46.58
CA GLN A 407 -1.21 2.05 46.89
C GLN A 407 -1.70 0.60 46.98
N ASP A 408 -0.79 -0.37 47.04
CA ASP A 408 -1.10 -1.80 47.22
C ASP A 408 -2.13 -2.34 46.21
N TYR A 409 -2.13 -1.76 45.01
CA TYR A 409 -3.16 -2.01 44.00
C TYR A 409 -2.97 -3.38 43.37
N THR A 410 -3.93 -4.28 43.59
CA THR A 410 -3.82 -5.69 43.19
C THR A 410 -5.14 -6.22 42.65
N HIS A 411 -5.05 -7.12 41.68
CA HIS A 411 -6.19 -7.81 41.10
C HIS A 411 -6.04 -9.32 41.37
N ILE A 412 -7.08 -9.96 41.87
CA ILE A 412 -7.12 -11.42 42.07
C ILE A 412 -8.24 -11.99 41.21
N TYR A 413 -7.88 -12.85 40.25
CA TYR A 413 -8.82 -13.47 39.33
C TYR A 413 -9.20 -14.87 39.79
N VAL A 414 -10.50 -15.12 39.91
CA VAL A 414 -11.07 -16.41 40.32
C VAL A 414 -12.09 -16.86 39.28
N TYR A 415 -11.93 -18.08 38.80
CA TYR A 415 -12.85 -18.68 37.83
C TYR A 415 -14.12 -19.19 38.52
N ASN A 416 -15.27 -18.86 37.97
CA ASN A 416 -16.57 -19.26 38.48
C ASN A 416 -17.09 -20.51 37.75
N ASN A 417 -17.94 -21.29 38.43
CA ASN A 417 -18.51 -22.52 37.86
C ASN A 417 -19.40 -22.28 36.61
N ASN A 418 -19.90 -21.05 36.43
CA ASN A 418 -20.71 -20.65 35.28
C ASN A 418 -19.88 -20.20 34.06
N GLY A 419 -18.55 -20.29 34.12
CA GLY A 419 -17.65 -19.92 33.03
C GLY A 419 -17.18 -18.46 33.02
N SER A 420 -17.69 -17.62 33.94
CA SER A 420 -17.20 -16.24 34.13
C SER A 420 -15.98 -16.18 35.04
N VAL A 421 -15.29 -15.04 35.09
CA VAL A 421 -14.19 -14.77 36.03
C VAL A 421 -14.56 -13.60 36.92
N THR A 422 -14.46 -13.78 38.24
CA THR A 422 -14.53 -12.69 39.20
C THR A 422 -13.14 -12.11 39.42
N ALA A 423 -12.98 -10.81 39.21
CA ALA A 423 -11.79 -10.05 39.54
C ALA A 423 -12.03 -9.30 40.87
N TYR A 424 -11.27 -9.64 41.91
CA TYR A 424 -11.24 -8.89 43.17
C TYR A 424 -10.16 -7.82 43.06
N ILE A 425 -10.58 -6.57 43.09
CA ILE A 425 -9.71 -5.41 42.95
C ILE A 425 -9.54 -4.79 44.32
N ASN A 426 -8.30 -4.76 44.79
CA ASN A 426 -7.93 -4.31 46.12
C ASN A 426 -6.93 -3.18 46.00
N GLY A 427 -6.97 -2.23 46.92
CA GLY A 427 -5.97 -1.18 47.03
C GLY A 427 -6.07 -0.47 48.37
N ARG A 428 -5.19 0.51 48.54
CA ARG A 428 -5.12 1.38 49.71
C ARG A 428 -5.32 2.82 49.26
N ASP A 429 -6.26 3.51 49.89
CA ASP A 429 -6.51 4.92 49.61
C ASP A 429 -5.52 5.85 50.34
N SER A 430 -5.65 7.16 50.09
CA SER A 430 -4.84 8.21 50.72
C SER A 430 -5.04 8.33 52.23
N SER A 431 -6.15 7.79 52.77
CA SER A 431 -6.42 7.70 54.21
C SER A 431 -5.80 6.44 54.85
N ASN A 432 -4.98 5.71 54.09
CA ASN A 432 -4.33 4.46 54.52
C ASN A 432 -5.32 3.33 54.83
N LEU A 433 -6.54 3.39 54.28
CA LEU A 433 -7.55 2.36 54.42
C LEU A 433 -7.53 1.43 53.19
N CYS A 434 -7.59 0.12 53.45
CA CYS A 434 -7.73 -0.86 52.37
C CYS A 434 -9.18 -0.88 51.88
N PHE A 435 -9.37 -0.84 50.57
CA PHE A 435 -10.64 -1.07 49.90
C PHE A 435 -10.59 -2.35 49.06
N SER A 436 -11.76 -2.91 48.81
CA SER A 436 -11.94 -4.05 47.90
C SER A 436 -13.28 -3.92 47.18
N TYR A 437 -13.28 -4.15 45.87
CA TYR A 437 -14.50 -4.31 45.07
C TYR A 437 -14.32 -5.42 44.04
N THR A 438 -15.41 -5.84 43.41
CA THR A 438 -15.40 -6.96 42.45
C THR A 438 -15.84 -6.50 41.07
N MET A 439 -15.19 -7.02 40.03
CA MET A 439 -15.63 -6.94 38.65
C MET A 439 -15.90 -8.34 38.11
N LEU A 440 -16.92 -8.47 37.27
CA LEU A 440 -17.22 -9.71 36.55
C LEU A 440 -16.68 -9.61 35.12
N LEU A 441 -15.93 -10.63 34.69
CA LEU A 441 -15.46 -10.78 33.32
C LEU A 441 -16.18 -11.96 32.67
N GLU A 442 -16.76 -11.71 31.50
CA GLU A 442 -17.46 -12.69 30.69
C GLU A 442 -16.76 -12.82 29.33
N THR A 443 -16.82 -14.01 28.74
CA THR A 443 -16.30 -14.21 27.37
C THR A 443 -17.19 -13.52 26.34
N THR A 444 -16.59 -13.03 25.25
CA THR A 444 -17.28 -12.30 24.17
C THR A 444 -18.41 -13.08 23.48
N SER A 445 -18.47 -14.42 23.65
CA SER A 445 -19.53 -15.29 23.14
C SER A 445 -20.78 -15.37 24.02
N THR A 446 -20.75 -14.83 25.24
CA THR A 446 -21.86 -14.87 26.21
C THR A 446 -22.03 -13.55 26.98
N PRO A 447 -22.09 -12.37 26.33
CA PRO A 447 -22.20 -11.12 27.07
C PRO A 447 -23.64 -10.95 27.59
N ALA A 448 -23.82 -10.93 28.92
CA ALA A 448 -25.12 -10.60 29.54
C ALA A 448 -25.42 -9.08 29.45
N SER A 449 -24.37 -8.25 29.50
CA SER A 449 -24.39 -6.81 29.24
C SER A 449 -22.94 -6.31 29.08
N VAL A 450 -22.57 -5.68 27.96
CA VAL A 450 -21.20 -5.15 27.78
C VAL A 450 -21.10 -3.75 28.42
N VAL A 451 -20.20 -3.58 29.39
CA VAL A 451 -19.92 -2.26 30.03
C VAL A 451 -18.50 -1.75 29.68
N SER A 452 -17.56 -2.61 29.28
CA SER A 452 -16.24 -2.25 28.73
C SER A 452 -15.49 -3.48 28.22
N ASP A 453 -14.63 -3.33 27.20
CA ASP A 453 -13.71 -4.39 26.77
C ASP A 453 -12.59 -4.63 27.77
N TYR A 454 -12.14 -5.89 27.85
CA TYR A 454 -10.95 -6.29 28.61
C TYR A 454 -10.15 -7.27 27.75
N TRP A 455 -9.00 -6.83 27.24
CA TRP A 455 -8.15 -7.61 26.36
C TRP A 455 -6.75 -7.77 26.94
N VAL A 456 -6.34 -9.03 27.13
CA VAL A 456 -4.97 -9.34 27.49
C VAL A 456 -4.13 -9.25 26.22
N MET A 457 -3.31 -8.22 26.11
CA MET A 457 -2.53 -7.95 24.90
C MET A 457 -1.29 -8.84 24.85
N ILE A 458 -0.63 -9.03 25.98
CA ILE A 458 0.52 -9.92 26.12
C ILE A 458 0.69 -10.36 27.57
N THR A 459 1.11 -11.60 27.78
CA THR A 459 1.53 -12.11 29.09
C THR A 459 2.42 -13.34 28.95
N ASP A 460 3.40 -13.48 29.86
CA ASP A 460 4.15 -14.73 30.04
C ASP A 460 3.61 -15.57 31.21
N TYR A 461 2.42 -15.21 31.72
CA TYR A 461 1.69 -15.80 32.84
C TYR A 461 2.37 -15.77 34.22
N THR A 462 3.69 -15.62 34.25
CA THR A 462 4.54 -15.84 35.42
C THR A 462 5.29 -14.59 35.88
N GLY A 463 5.46 -13.61 35.01
CA GLY A 463 6.21 -12.38 35.27
C GLY A 463 5.36 -11.13 35.09
N TYR A 464 4.66 -11.01 33.94
CA TYR A 464 3.94 -9.79 33.57
C TYR A 464 2.67 -10.04 32.75
N ALA A 465 1.81 -9.03 32.72
CA ALA A 465 0.72 -8.94 31.75
C ALA A 465 0.49 -7.47 31.37
N VAL A 466 0.10 -7.21 30.13
CA VAL A 466 -0.42 -5.91 29.69
C VAL A 466 -1.85 -6.10 29.24
N VAL A 467 -2.75 -5.33 29.83
CA VAL A 467 -4.18 -5.35 29.54
C VAL A 467 -4.57 -4.03 28.89
N TYR A 468 -5.32 -4.11 27.80
CA TYR A 468 -6.00 -2.98 27.17
C TYR A 468 -7.49 -3.10 27.45
N GLY A 469 -8.12 -2.02 27.88
CA GLY A 469 -9.55 -1.93 28.01
C GLY A 469 -10.11 -0.77 27.21
N CYS A 470 -11.38 -0.90 26.83
CA CYS A 470 -12.11 0.13 26.14
C CYS A 470 -13.49 0.29 26.76
N ARG A 471 -13.74 1.42 27.42
CA ARG A 471 -15.01 1.64 28.13
C ARG A 471 -16.09 2.12 27.19
N GLU A 472 -15.73 3.09 26.36
CA GLU A 472 -16.65 3.69 25.42
C GLU A 472 -16.16 3.45 24.01
N ARG A 473 -17.11 3.05 23.17
CA ARG A 473 -16.94 3.07 21.73
C ARG A 473 -17.86 4.12 21.16
N ASN A 474 -17.39 4.83 20.14
CA ASN A 474 -18.30 5.63 19.35
C ASN A 474 -19.32 4.72 18.62
N ALA A 475 -20.34 5.30 17.99
CA ALA A 475 -21.38 4.60 17.23
C ALA A 475 -20.85 3.62 16.16
N TRP A 476 -19.54 3.66 15.92
CA TRP A 476 -18.86 2.92 14.89
C TRP A 476 -17.82 1.93 15.42
N GLY A 477 -17.80 1.69 16.74
CA GLY A 477 -16.98 0.67 17.36
C GLY A 477 -15.52 1.06 17.59
N GLN A 478 -15.11 2.32 17.40
CA GLN A 478 -13.77 2.79 17.76
C GLN A 478 -13.70 3.16 19.23
N CYS A 479 -12.58 2.85 19.89
CA CYS A 479 -12.41 3.18 21.30
C CYS A 479 -12.20 4.68 21.52
N THR A 480 -13.06 5.32 22.31
CA THR A 480 -12.96 6.73 22.69
C THR A 480 -12.45 6.93 24.11
N SER A 481 -12.55 5.90 24.94
CA SER A 481 -12.14 5.92 26.35
C SER A 481 -11.30 4.67 26.65
N PRO A 482 -10.01 4.66 26.26
CA PRO A 482 -9.12 3.54 26.55
C PRO A 482 -8.64 3.59 28.00
N ASP A 483 -8.57 2.44 28.67
CA ASP A 483 -7.77 2.22 29.88
C ASP A 483 -6.78 1.08 29.65
N SER A 484 -5.79 0.98 30.53
CA SER A 484 -4.79 -0.06 30.43
C SER A 484 -4.10 -0.28 31.75
N TRP A 485 -3.64 -1.51 31.96
CA TRP A 485 -2.88 -1.88 33.14
C TRP A 485 -1.65 -2.70 32.77
N ILE A 486 -0.56 -2.43 33.48
CA ILE A 486 0.69 -3.18 33.46
C ILE A 486 0.79 -3.93 34.78
N TRP A 487 0.86 -5.25 34.70
CA TRP A 487 0.85 -6.13 35.86
C TRP A 487 2.14 -6.90 36.03
N SER A 488 2.38 -7.30 37.27
CA SER A 488 3.42 -8.25 37.61
C SER A 488 2.93 -9.32 38.59
N ARG A 489 3.52 -10.51 38.55
CA ARG A 489 3.30 -11.55 39.58
C ARG A 489 4.02 -11.23 40.89
N THR A 490 4.96 -10.29 40.88
CA THR A 490 5.68 -9.83 42.07
C THR A 490 5.34 -8.36 42.38
N PRO A 491 5.55 -7.89 43.63
CA PRO A 491 5.30 -6.49 43.99
C PRO A 491 6.03 -5.46 43.11
N GLN A 492 7.17 -5.84 42.54
CA GLN A 492 7.91 -5.06 41.56
C GLN A 492 8.09 -5.87 40.28
N LEU A 493 7.85 -5.25 39.13
CA LEU A 493 8.16 -5.84 37.83
C LEU A 493 9.68 -5.92 37.66
N LYS A 494 10.18 -7.07 37.18
CA LYS A 494 11.60 -7.24 36.89
C LYS A 494 12.06 -6.35 35.73
N ASP A 495 13.28 -5.83 35.84
CA ASP A 495 13.84 -4.85 34.89
C ASP A 495 13.89 -5.36 33.44
N ASP A 496 14.12 -6.67 33.25
CA ASP A 496 14.17 -7.32 31.94
C ASP A 496 12.83 -7.34 31.20
N LYS A 497 11.71 -7.07 31.90
CA LYS A 497 10.36 -7.10 31.32
C LYS A 497 9.87 -5.73 30.84
N TRP A 498 10.43 -4.63 31.34
CA TRP A 498 9.98 -3.28 30.97
C TRP A 498 10.13 -2.97 29.48
N ALA A 499 11.18 -3.49 28.83
CA ALA A 499 11.37 -3.29 27.39
C ALA A 499 10.20 -3.84 26.56
N ILE A 500 9.72 -5.05 26.90
CA ILE A 500 8.61 -5.71 26.21
C ILE A 500 7.29 -4.99 26.50
N VAL A 501 7.08 -4.61 27.76
CA VAL A 501 5.89 -3.85 28.19
C VAL A 501 5.80 -2.52 27.45
N ASN A 502 6.86 -1.71 27.49
CA ASN A 502 6.85 -0.37 26.87
C ASN A 502 6.69 -0.45 25.35
N ALA A 503 7.31 -1.45 24.70
CA ALA A 503 7.07 -1.71 23.28
C ALA A 503 5.59 -2.04 22.99
N THR A 504 4.95 -2.83 23.86
CA THR A 504 3.53 -3.16 23.72
C THR A 504 2.64 -1.92 23.90
N ILE A 505 2.86 -1.12 24.95
CA ILE A 505 2.09 0.11 25.21
C ILE A 505 2.19 1.08 24.03
N LYS A 506 3.39 1.23 23.47
CA LYS A 506 3.62 2.04 22.26
C LYS A 506 2.85 1.51 21.06
N ASN A 507 2.79 0.19 20.87
CA ASN A 507 2.04 -0.44 19.78
C ASN A 507 0.52 -0.31 19.96
N LEU A 508 0.04 -0.18 21.20
CA LEU A 508 -1.36 0.09 21.52
C LEU A 508 -1.72 1.58 21.41
N CYS A 509 -0.74 2.43 21.07
CA CYS A 509 -0.93 3.87 20.90
C CYS A 509 -1.42 4.56 22.18
N LEU A 510 -1.00 4.03 23.32
CA LEU A 510 -1.34 4.58 24.62
C LEU A 510 -0.26 5.56 25.07
N PRO A 511 -0.65 6.71 25.66
CA PRO A 511 0.31 7.72 26.08
C PRO A 511 1.06 7.28 27.34
N GLU A 512 2.29 6.78 27.18
CA GLU A 512 3.13 6.26 28.28
C GLU A 512 3.27 7.27 29.44
N ALA A 513 3.39 8.56 29.12
CA ALA A 513 3.50 9.64 30.11
C ALA A 513 2.26 9.82 31.00
N LYS A 514 1.09 9.29 30.60
CA LYS A 514 -0.14 9.34 31.40
C LYS A 514 -0.33 8.11 32.30
N PHE A 515 0.53 7.10 32.20
CA PHE A 515 0.47 5.97 33.12
C PHE A 515 0.93 6.41 34.51
N VAL A 516 0.11 6.12 35.51
CA VAL A 516 0.43 6.35 36.91
C VAL A 516 1.00 5.08 37.52
N ALA A 517 2.06 5.21 38.32
CA ALA A 517 2.72 4.09 38.98
C ALA A 517 2.06 3.79 40.33
N THR A 518 2.06 2.52 40.71
CA THR A 518 1.49 2.04 41.98
C THR A 518 2.59 1.48 42.87
N GLN A 519 2.67 1.99 44.10
CA GLN A 519 3.58 1.46 45.11
C GLN A 519 2.96 0.26 45.81
N GLN A 520 3.75 -0.78 46.04
CA GLN A 520 3.35 -2.00 46.73
C GLN A 520 4.15 -2.08 48.03
N ILE A 521 3.50 -1.77 49.16
CA ILE A 521 4.09 -1.60 50.50
C ILE A 521 3.53 -2.66 51.45
N ASN A 522 2.21 -2.68 51.66
CA ASN A 522 1.52 -3.49 52.65
C ASN A 522 0.24 -4.10 52.05
N ASP A 523 0.42 -5.22 51.35
CA ASP A 523 -0.61 -5.98 50.65
C ASP A 523 -2.02 -5.92 51.29
N CYS A 524 -2.96 -5.24 50.61
CA CYS A 524 -4.35 -5.13 51.05
C CYS A 524 -5.21 -6.37 50.74
N SER A 525 -4.68 -7.38 50.03
CA SER A 525 -5.48 -8.54 49.61
C SER A 525 -5.85 -9.52 50.73
N ALA A 526 -5.23 -9.41 51.91
CA ALA A 526 -5.47 -10.31 53.04
C ALA A 526 -6.79 -10.05 53.81
N LYS A 527 -7.51 -8.95 53.54
CA LYS A 527 -8.76 -8.58 54.24
C LYS A 527 -10.05 -9.14 53.61
N VAL A 528 -9.93 -10.03 52.62
CA VAL A 528 -11.09 -10.64 51.94
C VAL A 528 -11.56 -11.89 52.69
N ALA A 529 -11.99 -11.74 53.95
CA ALA A 529 -12.66 -12.80 54.70
C ALA A 529 -13.45 -12.32 55.93
N SER A 530 -14.34 -11.32 55.77
CA SER A 530 -15.51 -11.20 56.65
C SER A 530 -16.51 -10.24 56.06
N SER A 531 -17.73 -10.74 55.87
CA SER A 531 -18.94 -9.97 55.59
C SER A 531 -18.99 -8.63 56.35
N GLY A 532 -19.06 -7.53 55.61
CA GLY A 532 -19.31 -6.21 56.17
C GLY A 532 -19.23 -5.15 55.08
N GLN A 533 -20.39 -4.75 54.54
CA GLN A 533 -20.51 -3.53 53.75
C GLN A 533 -20.04 -2.36 54.61
N VAL A 534 -18.88 -1.79 54.28
CA VAL A 534 -18.48 -0.47 54.79
C VAL A 534 -18.89 0.54 53.74
N LEU A 535 -19.94 1.32 54.04
CA LEU A 535 -20.29 2.53 53.30
C LEU A 535 -19.13 3.52 53.43
N MET A 536 -18.40 3.77 52.34
CA MET A 536 -17.37 4.81 52.30
C MET A 536 -17.95 6.11 51.73
N HIS A 537 -17.81 7.19 52.48
CA HIS A 537 -18.14 8.55 52.09
C HIS A 537 -17.11 9.11 51.09
N GLY A 538 -17.57 9.93 50.15
CA GLY A 538 -16.77 11.00 49.54
C GLY A 538 -16.06 10.69 48.22
N LEU A 539 -15.10 9.76 48.17
CA LEU A 539 -14.19 9.63 47.02
C LEU A 539 -14.33 8.33 46.22
N ALA A 540 -14.77 7.23 46.82
CA ALA A 540 -15.16 6.02 46.09
C ALA A 540 -16.41 6.26 45.21
N LEU A 541 -17.17 7.32 45.50
CA LEU A 541 -18.29 7.78 44.69
C LEU A 541 -17.84 8.18 43.28
N ILE A 542 -16.60 8.61 43.03
CA ILE A 542 -16.17 9.01 41.68
C ILE A 542 -15.93 7.78 40.79
N ILE A 543 -15.45 6.68 41.36
CA ILE A 543 -15.30 5.42 40.62
C ILE A 543 -16.66 4.69 40.53
N ALA A 544 -17.47 4.69 41.60
CA ALA A 544 -18.79 4.05 41.60
C ALA A 544 -19.88 4.83 40.82
N LEU A 545 -19.85 6.17 40.80
CA LEU A 545 -20.74 6.98 39.94
C LEU A 545 -20.35 6.86 38.47
N ALA A 546 -19.05 6.69 38.15
CA ALA A 546 -18.62 6.36 36.80
C ALA A 546 -19.10 4.96 36.33
N PHE A 547 -19.57 4.09 37.23
CA PHE A 547 -20.21 2.81 36.90
C PHE A 547 -21.75 2.88 36.86
N LEU A 548 -22.39 3.99 37.25
CA LEU A 548 -23.86 4.08 37.41
C LEU A 548 -24.52 5.26 36.68
N THR A 549 -23.78 6.22 36.11
CA THR A 549 -24.39 7.33 35.35
C THR A 549 -24.38 7.09 33.84
N CYS A 550 -25.18 6.13 33.36
CA CYS A 550 -25.80 6.23 32.04
C CYS A 550 -27.01 5.28 31.93
N GLY A 551 -28.12 5.66 32.56
CA GLY A 551 -29.40 4.96 32.42
C GLY A 551 -30.64 5.85 32.61
N LEU A 552 -30.47 7.17 32.76
CA LEU A 552 -31.57 8.10 33.08
C LEU A 552 -31.40 9.45 32.39
N VAL A 553 -31.28 9.46 31.06
CA VAL A 553 -31.70 10.61 30.22
C VAL A 553 -32.36 10.08 28.96
N ALA A 554 -33.49 9.39 29.14
CA ALA A 554 -34.43 9.07 28.07
C ALA A 554 -35.84 8.95 28.66
N CYS A 555 -36.25 9.97 29.41
CA CYS A 555 -37.65 10.23 29.75
C CYS A 555 -37.73 11.62 30.40
N LEU A 556 -37.75 12.68 29.60
CA LEU A 556 -38.57 13.90 29.77
C LEU A 556 -38.08 14.98 28.78
N LEU A 557 -39.05 15.41 27.96
CA LEU A 557 -39.04 16.43 26.89
C LEU A 557 -38.52 15.98 25.52
#